data_AF-A0A7K2MNJ6-F1
#
_entry.id   AF-A0A7K2MNJ6-F1
#
_cell.length_a   1.000
_cell.length_b   1.000
_cell.length_c   1.000
_cell.angle_alpha   90.00
_cell.angle_beta   90.00
_cell.angle_gamma   90.00
#
_symmetry.space_group_name_H-M   'P 1'
#
loop_
_entity.id
_entity.type
_entity.pdbx_description
1 polymer ?
#
loop_
_entity_poly.entity_id
_entity_poly.type
_entity_poly.pdbx_seq_one_letter_code
_entity_poly.pdbx_strand_id
1 'polypeptide(L)'
;MGWFGTAASDVEDPVRHVVSVRGAETGKIVGGGFLLGPATVLTCAHVVNAALDRPMLEPRSPGLGEVAVEIRDDAGGARRFHASVAHWIAPRTRDGGPVPAGADE
;
A
#
# COMPACT_ATOMS: atom_id res chain seq x y z
N MET A 1 17.57 -22.16 9.70
CA MET A 1 16.26 -21.53 9.47
C MET A 1 16.43 -20.40 8.46
N GLY A 2 16.61 -20.73 7.18
CA GLY A 2 16.72 -19.73 6.11
C GLY A 2 15.39 -19.67 5.38
N TRP A 3 14.59 -18.63 5.65
CA TRP A 3 13.24 -18.51 5.08
C TRP A 3 13.20 -17.73 3.75
N PHE A 4 14.28 -17.04 3.40
CA PHE A 4 14.37 -16.28 2.16
C PHE A 4 15.72 -16.55 1.50
N GLY A 5 15.71 -17.30 0.40
CA GLY A 5 16.80 -17.31 -0.56
C GLY A 5 16.52 -16.24 -1.61
N THR A 6 17.51 -15.41 -1.92
CA THR A 6 17.45 -14.56 -3.11
C THR A 6 17.49 -15.49 -4.33
N ALA A 7 16.35 -15.70 -4.98
CA ALA A 7 16.33 -16.26 -6.32
C ALA A 7 16.97 -15.22 -7.24
N ALA A 8 18.29 -15.29 -7.40
CA ALA A 8 18.99 -14.53 -8.40
C ALA A 8 18.72 -15.17 -9.76
N SER A 9 17.85 -14.55 -10.55
CA SER A 9 17.88 -14.65 -12.01
C SER A 9 17.36 -13.33 -12.57
N ASP A 10 18.27 -12.56 -13.19
CA ASP A 10 18.03 -11.27 -13.84
C ASP A 10 17.22 -10.26 -13.00
N VAL A 11 17.89 -9.60 -12.06
CA VAL A 11 17.25 -8.62 -11.19
C VAL A 11 16.85 -7.40 -12.02
N GLU A 12 15.61 -7.41 -12.53
CA GLU A 12 14.89 -6.20 -12.89
C GLU A 12 15.08 -5.16 -11.79
N ASP A 13 15.36 -3.91 -12.17
CA ASP A 13 15.58 -2.82 -11.22
C ASP A 13 14.44 -2.82 -10.18
N PRO A 14 14.72 -3.03 -8.87
CA PRO A 14 13.69 -3.15 -7.83
C PRO A 14 12.79 -1.91 -7.75
N VAL A 15 13.24 -0.75 -8.25
CA VAL A 15 12.41 0.45 -8.41
C VAL A 15 11.16 0.17 -9.25
N ARG A 16 11.20 -0.77 -10.19
CA ARG A 16 10.06 -1.16 -11.06
C ARG A 16 8.88 -1.74 -10.28
N HIS A 17 9.15 -2.28 -9.10
CA HIS A 17 8.14 -2.91 -8.27
C HIS A 17 7.57 -1.96 -7.21
N VAL A 18 8.09 -0.73 -7.11
CA VAL A 18 7.62 0.28 -6.17
C VAL A 18 6.37 0.96 -6.72
N VAL A 19 5.34 1.04 -5.87
CA VAL A 19 4.06 1.65 -6.16
C VAL A 19 3.92 2.93 -5.38
N SER A 20 3.43 4.00 -6.02
CA SER A 20 3.02 5.22 -5.31
C SER A 20 1.52 5.16 -5.06
N VAL A 21 1.09 5.41 -3.82
CA VAL A 21 -0.32 5.49 -3.45
C VAL A 21 -0.76 6.94 -3.38
N ARG A 22 -1.89 7.28 -3.99
CA ARG A 22 -2.39 8.66 -4.10
C ARG A 22 -3.67 8.87 -3.29
N GLY A 23 -3.76 10.03 -2.64
CA GLY A 23 -4.96 10.49 -1.94
C GLY A 23 -6.11 10.77 -2.91
N ALA A 24 -7.34 10.42 -2.51
CA ALA A 24 -8.53 10.58 -3.33
C ALA A 24 -8.86 12.05 -3.59
N GLU A 25 -8.85 12.91 -2.56
CA GLU A 25 -9.15 14.33 -2.73
C GLU A 25 -8.01 15.11 -3.39
N THR A 26 -6.78 14.91 -2.92
CA THR A 26 -5.65 15.77 -3.32
C THR A 26 -4.90 15.26 -4.55
N GLY A 27 -5.03 13.98 -4.89
CA GLY A 27 -4.20 13.30 -5.88
C GLY A 27 -2.71 13.23 -5.52
N LYS A 28 -2.29 13.75 -4.35
CA LYS A 28 -0.91 13.74 -3.88
C LYS A 28 -0.51 12.34 -3.44
N ILE A 29 0.78 12.04 -3.49
CA ILE A 29 1.32 10.79 -2.97
C ILE A 29 1.19 10.83 -1.44
N VAL A 30 0.51 9.83 -0.88
CA VAL A 30 0.30 9.66 0.57
C VAL A 30 1.11 8.49 1.15
N GLY A 31 1.74 7.68 0.29
CA GLY A 31 2.61 6.61 0.71
C GLY A 31 3.09 5.75 -0.44
N GLY A 32 3.80 4.68 -0.09
CA GLY A 32 4.33 3.70 -1.03
C GLY A 32 3.75 2.31 -0.83
N GLY A 33 4.02 1.44 -1.79
CA GLY A 33 3.73 0.02 -1.74
C GLY A 33 4.65 -0.77 -2.66
N PHE A 34 4.43 -2.07 -2.74
CA PHE A 34 5.22 -2.98 -3.56
C PHE A 34 4.31 -3.94 -4.33
N LEU A 35 4.64 -4.19 -5.60
CA LEU A 35 3.97 -5.22 -6.40
C LEU A 35 4.45 -6.62 -5.98
N LEU A 36 3.55 -7.40 -5.40
CA LEU A 36 3.81 -8.81 -5.05
C LEU A 36 3.52 -9.78 -6.21
N GLY A 37 2.89 -9.28 -7.27
CA GLY A 37 2.49 -10.06 -8.43
C GLY A 37 1.83 -9.15 -9.48
N PRO A 38 1.27 -9.72 -10.55
CA PRO A 38 0.79 -8.95 -11.71
C PRO A 38 -0.39 -8.01 -11.39
N ALA A 39 -1.13 -8.27 -10.31
CA ALA A 39 -2.31 -7.49 -9.91
C ALA A 39 -2.43 -7.32 -8.39
N THR A 40 -1.34 -7.46 -7.64
CA THR A 40 -1.38 -7.43 -6.17
C THR A 40 -0.35 -6.46 -5.62
N VAL A 41 -0.81 -5.49 -4.84
CA VAL A 41 0.02 -4.49 -4.17
C VAL A 41 -0.04 -4.72 -2.67
N LEU A 42 1.14 -4.77 -2.03
CA LEU A 42 1.28 -4.70 -0.59
C LEU A 42 1.58 -3.26 -0.17
N THR A 43 0.84 -2.76 0.80
CA THR A 43 1.08 -1.44 1.41
C THR A 43 0.64 -1.46 2.87
N CYS A 44 0.97 -0.40 3.60
CA CYS A 44 0.56 -0.25 4.99
C CYS A 44 -0.92 0.16 5.08
N ALA A 45 -1.62 -0.35 6.09
CA ALA A 45 -3.03 -0.02 6.34
C ALA A 45 -3.27 1.49 6.53
N HIS A 46 -2.34 2.21 7.19
CA HIS A 46 -2.47 3.66 7.34
C HIS A 46 -2.39 4.41 6.00
N VAL A 47 -1.69 3.87 4.99
CA VAL A 47 -1.56 4.51 3.68
C VAL A 47 -2.88 4.38 2.95
N VAL A 48 -3.54 3.24 3.04
CA VAL A 48 -4.90 3.04 2.52
C VAL A 48 -5.89 3.97 3.21
N ASN A 49 -5.81 4.13 4.53
CA ASN A 49 -6.67 5.06 5.26
C ASN A 49 -6.43 6.51 4.79
N ALA A 50 -5.17 6.95 4.72
CA ALA A 50 -4.82 8.27 4.21
C ALA A 50 -5.25 8.46 2.74
N ALA A 51 -5.19 7.40 1.92
CA ALA A 51 -5.60 7.47 0.52
C ALA A 51 -7.11 7.67 0.35
N LEU A 52 -7.89 7.18 1.31
CA LEU A 52 -9.35 7.26 1.34
C LEU A 52 -9.86 8.39 2.25
N ASP A 53 -8.98 9.29 2.67
CA ASP A 53 -9.29 10.42 3.56
C ASP A 53 -9.96 9.97 4.89
N ARG A 54 -9.50 8.84 5.42
CA ARG A 54 -9.91 8.25 6.71
C ARG A 54 -8.86 8.54 7.80
N PRO A 55 -9.23 8.50 9.09
CA PRO A 55 -8.24 8.51 10.18
C PRO A 55 -7.19 7.42 9.97
N MET A 56 -5.90 7.77 10.07
CA MET A 56 -4.79 6.88 9.70
C MET A 56 -4.81 5.54 10.45
N LEU A 57 -5.24 5.56 11.71
CA LEU A 57 -5.29 4.39 12.57
C LEU A 57 -6.67 3.74 12.64
N GLU A 58 -7.61 4.09 11.75
CA GLU A 58 -8.93 3.47 11.67
C GLU A 58 -8.79 1.94 11.48
N PRO A 59 -9.24 1.12 12.45
CA PRO A 59 -9.05 -0.33 12.41
C PRO A 59 -10.00 -1.04 11.45
N ARG A 60 -11.16 -0.45 11.13
CA ARG A 60 -12.15 -1.08 10.26
C ARG A 60 -11.66 -1.13 8.82
N SER A 61 -11.94 -2.25 8.15
CA SER A 61 -11.69 -2.38 6.71
C SER A 61 -12.38 -1.23 5.94
N PRO A 62 -11.74 -0.67 4.89
CA PRO A 62 -12.34 0.36 4.06
C PRO A 62 -13.52 -0.12 3.21
N GLY A 63 -13.86 -1.41 3.24
CA GLY A 63 -14.98 -1.95 2.46
C GLY A 63 -14.68 -1.90 0.96
N LEU A 64 -15.61 -1.33 0.19
CA LEU A 64 -15.54 -1.23 -1.28
C LEU A 64 -14.76 0.00 -1.78
N GLY A 65 -14.05 0.72 -0.91
CA GLY A 65 -13.25 1.88 -1.31
C GLY A 65 -12.13 1.50 -2.28
N GLU A 66 -11.97 2.30 -3.34
CA GLU A 66 -10.90 2.14 -4.32
C GLU A 66 -9.75 3.10 -4.04
N VAL A 67 -8.53 2.56 -4.07
CA VAL A 67 -7.29 3.29 -3.83
C VAL A 67 -6.60 3.56 -5.17
N ALA A 68 -6.30 4.82 -5.44
CA ALA A 68 -5.50 5.18 -6.61
C ALA A 68 -4.03 4.82 -6.39
N VAL A 69 -3.48 4.02 -7.29
CA VAL A 69 -2.07 3.61 -7.28
C VAL A 69 -1.41 3.96 -8.59
N GLU A 70 -0.12 4.24 -8.54
CA GLU A 70 0.70 4.60 -9.70
C GLU A 70 1.95 3.73 -9.75
N ILE A 71 2.19 3.13 -10.91
CA ILE A 71 3.27 2.18 -11.18
C ILE A 71 4.09 2.74 -12.34
N ARG A 72 5.42 2.73 -12.21
CA ARG A 72 6.31 3.15 -13.31
C ARG A 72 6.39 2.06 -14.37
N ASP A 73 6.43 2.46 -15.64
CA ASP A 73 6.67 1.56 -16.76
C ASP A 73 8.15 1.58 -17.20
N ASP A 74 8.50 0.65 -18.09
CA ASP A 74 9.86 0.47 -18.63
C ASP A 74 10.37 1.68 -19.43
N ALA A 75 9.46 2.50 -19.96
CA ALA A 75 9.79 3.70 -20.72
C ALA A 75 9.96 4.93 -19.81
N GLY A 76 9.89 4.75 -18.48
CA GLY A 76 9.96 5.84 -17.50
C GLY A 76 8.66 6.62 -17.35
N GLY A 77 7.57 6.16 -17.98
CA GLY A 77 6.23 6.66 -17.77
C GLY A 77 5.63 6.14 -16.46
N ALA A 78 4.46 6.67 -16.10
CA ALA A 78 3.72 6.24 -14.93
C ALA A 78 2.28 5.92 -15.33
N ARG A 79 1.79 4.74 -14.95
CA ARG A 79 0.41 4.30 -15.20
C ARG A 79 -0.36 4.28 -13.90
N ARG A 80 -1.57 4.84 -13.94
CA ARG A 80 -2.48 4.91 -12.79
C ARG A 80 -3.52 3.80 -12.86
N PHE A 81 -3.79 3.18 -11.72
CA PHE A 81 -4.79 2.15 -11.54
C PHE A 81 -5.64 2.45 -10.31
N HIS A 82 -6.81 1.82 -10.25
CA HIS A 82 -7.68 1.80 -9.08
C HIS A 82 -7.67 0.38 -8.51
N ALA A 83 -7.34 0.27 -7.23
CA ALA A 83 -7.21 -1.02 -6.54
C ALA A 83 -8.20 -1.10 -5.38
N SER A 84 -8.90 -2.22 -5.25
CA SER A 84 -9.73 -2.55 -4.09
C SER A 84 -8.93 -3.31 -3.04
N VAL A 85 -9.27 -3.13 -1.76
CA VAL A 85 -8.64 -3.90 -0.68
C VAL A 85 -9.12 -5.35 -0.70
N ALA A 86 -8.23 -6.26 -1.11
CA ALA A 86 -8.51 -7.71 -1.09
C ALA A 86 -8.34 -8.32 0.31
N HIS A 87 -7.30 -7.89 1.04
CA HIS A 87 -6.97 -8.38 2.38
C HIS A 87 -6.61 -7.23 3.31
N TRP A 88 -7.25 -7.17 4.48
CA TRP A 88 -7.04 -6.11 5.46
C TRP A 88 -6.39 -6.64 6.73
N ILE A 89 -5.22 -6.10 7.05
CA ILE A 89 -4.57 -6.26 8.35
C ILE A 89 -4.67 -4.90 9.04
N ALA A 90 -5.48 -4.82 10.09
CA ALA A 90 -5.73 -3.56 10.80
C ALA A 90 -4.43 -2.93 11.32
N PRO A 91 -4.34 -1.57 11.36
CA PRO A 91 -3.27 -0.87 12.05
C PRO A 91 -3.07 -1.40 13.47
N ARG A 92 -1.82 -1.38 13.92
CA ARG A 92 -1.41 -1.85 15.25
C ARG A 92 -0.68 -0.74 15.98
N THR A 93 -0.72 -0.79 17.31
CA THR A 93 0.13 0.05 18.14
C THR A 93 1.61 -0.29 17.91
N ARG A 94 2.50 0.54 18.43
CA ARG A 94 3.95 0.31 18.36
C ARG A 94 4.37 -1.05 18.93
N ASP A 95 3.65 -1.54 19.94
CA ASP A 95 3.88 -2.84 20.57
C ASP A 95 3.17 -4.00 19.85
N GLY A 96 2.54 -3.74 18.70
CA GLY A 96 1.83 -4.74 17.89
C GLY A 96 0.40 -5.04 18.35
N GLY A 97 -0.08 -4.35 19.40
CA GLY A 97 -1.43 -4.51 19.93
C GLY A 97 -2.51 -3.87 19.04
N PRO A 98 -3.81 -4.16 19.28
CA PRO A 98 -4.90 -3.45 18.64
C PRO A 98 -4.86 -1.95 18.96
N VAL A 99 -5.19 -1.10 17.98
CA VAL A 99 -5.35 0.34 18.20
C VAL A 99 -6.66 0.62 18.98
N PRO A 100 -6.62 1.39 20.09
CA PRO A 100 -7.82 1.82 20.80
C PRO A 100 -8.73 2.71 19.94
N ALA A 101 -10.04 2.66 20.18
CA ALA A 101 -10.98 3.53 19.48
C ALA A 101 -10.68 5.01 19.78
N GLY A 102 -10.57 5.83 18.73
CA GLY A 102 -10.33 7.28 18.84
C GLY A 102 -8.88 7.69 19.12
N ALA A 103 -7.92 6.79 18.96
CA ALA A 103 -6.51 7.17 18.96
C ALA A 103 -6.16 7.94 17.68
N ASP A 104 -5.82 9.21 17.85
CA ASP A 104 -5.02 9.96 16.87
C ASP A 104 -3.53 9.81 17.24
N GLU A 105 -2.66 9.88 16.22
CA GLU A 105 -1.22 9.59 16.30
C GLU A 105 -0.48 10.24 17.48
#